data_AF-X1HXP4-F1
#
_entry.id   AF-X1HXP4-F1
#
_cell.length_a   1.000
_cell.length_b   1.000
_cell.length_c   1.000
_cell.angle_alpha   90.00
_cell.angle_beta   90.00
_cell.angle_gamma   90.00
#
_symmetry.space_group_name_H-M   'P 1'
#
loop_
_entity.id
_entity.type
_entity.pdbx_description
1 polymer ?
#
loop_
_entity_poly.entity_id
_entity_poly.type
_entity_poly.pdbx_seq_one_letter_code
_entity_poly.pdbx_strand_id
1 'polypeptide(L)'
;MLLQYFLTYQIRIFPSIGYKNPVWGDPTFITGFRSIDSLMSGYFYLFVDYMWHLVLPVAALAFISLASITRQTRSSMLEVLQQDYIRTARAKGCREKD
;
A
#
# COMPACT_ATOMS: atom_id res chain seq x y z
N MET A 1 13.10 15.25 2.65
CA MET A 1 14.35 15.10 3.42
C MET A 1 14.15 15.26 4.92
N LEU A 2 13.65 16.40 5.42
CA LEU A 2 13.40 16.59 6.87
C LEU A 2 12.33 15.65 7.46
N LEU A 3 11.23 15.41 6.73
CA LEU A 3 10.16 14.52 7.18
C LEU A 3 10.60 13.03 7.28
N GLN A 4 11.50 12.60 6.39
CA GLN A 4 12.04 11.23 6.39
C GLN A 4 12.92 10.99 7.63
N TYR A 5 13.72 11.99 8.00
CA TYR A 5 14.57 11.92 9.19
C TYR A 5 13.74 11.85 10.48
N PHE A 6 12.68 12.66 10.56
CA PHE A 6 11.79 12.69 11.71
C PHE A 6 11.03 11.37 11.92
N LEU A 7 10.49 10.77 10.85
CA LEU A 7 9.80 9.47 10.92
C LEU A 7 10.73 8.33 11.35
N THR A 8 12.01 8.38 10.94
CA THR A 8 12.98 7.33 11.23
C THR A 8 13.54 7.40 12.65
N TYR A 9 13.78 8.60 13.17
CA TYR A 9 14.49 8.80 14.44
C TYR A 9 13.62 8.49 15.66
N GLN A 10 12.30 8.73 15.60
CA GLN A 10 11.40 8.46 16.73
C GLN A 10 10.71 7.09 16.67
N ILE A 11 10.41 6.59 15.47
CA ILE A 11 9.66 5.35 15.26
C ILE A 11 10.60 4.34 14.60
N ARG A 12 11.37 3.63 15.42
CA ARG A 12 12.40 2.63 15.05
C ARG A 12 11.88 1.40 14.27
N ILE A 13 10.73 1.52 13.61
CA ILE A 13 9.95 0.45 12.97
C ILE A 13 10.18 0.42 11.45
N PHE A 14 10.54 1.55 10.83
CA PHE A 14 10.58 1.68 9.38
C PHE A 14 12.01 1.81 8.84
N PRO A 15 12.38 1.01 7.83
CA PRO A 15 13.72 1.03 7.28
C PRO A 15 14.01 2.37 6.58
N SER A 16 15.14 2.96 6.94
CA SER A 16 15.42 4.36 6.67
C SER A 16 15.97 4.62 5.26
N ILE A 17 16.83 3.73 4.76
CA ILE A 17 17.55 3.87 3.48
C ILE A 17 18.01 2.48 3.00
N GLY A 18 17.90 2.21 1.69
CA GLY A 18 18.44 1.01 1.05
C GLY A 18 17.40 -0.11 0.87
N TYR A 19 17.86 -1.24 0.32
CA TYR A 19 17.03 -2.42 0.05
C TYR A 19 17.10 -3.47 1.17
N LYS A 20 17.89 -3.24 2.22
CA LYS A 20 18.19 -4.21 3.29
C LYS A 20 18.86 -3.53 4.48
N ASN A 21 18.72 -4.09 5.67
CA ASN A 21 19.51 -3.73 6.85
C ASN A 21 21.04 -3.96 6.61
N PRO A 22 21.90 -2.94 6.72
CA PRO A 22 23.35 -3.03 6.43
C PRO A 22 24.13 -4.06 7.25
N VAL A 23 23.54 -4.63 8.30
CA VAL A 23 24.20 -5.56 9.23
C VAL A 23 24.41 -6.97 8.63
N TRP A 24 23.71 -7.32 7.54
CA TRP A 24 23.68 -8.70 7.02
C TRP A 24 24.35 -8.79 5.63
N GLY A 25 25.24 -9.77 5.41
CA GLY A 25 25.91 -10.01 4.12
C GLY A 25 24.95 -10.46 3.00
N ASP A 26 25.29 -10.21 1.74
CA ASP A 26 24.48 -10.53 0.55
C ASP A 26 24.37 -12.04 0.27
N PRO A 27 23.17 -12.55 -0.12
CA PRO A 27 23.02 -13.93 -0.57
C PRO A 27 23.74 -14.14 -1.91
N THR A 28 24.13 -15.36 -2.22
CA THR A 28 24.76 -15.70 -3.50
C THR A 28 23.81 -15.37 -4.66
N PHE A 29 24.25 -14.50 -5.57
CA PHE A 29 23.47 -14.07 -6.75
C PHE A 29 23.42 -15.20 -7.78
N ILE A 30 22.30 -15.92 -7.84
CA ILE A 30 22.10 -17.02 -8.80
C ILE A 30 21.08 -16.60 -9.87
N THR A 31 20.02 -15.86 -9.50
CA THR A 31 18.92 -15.49 -10.42
C THR A 31 18.78 -13.99 -10.66
N GLY A 32 19.50 -13.14 -9.91
CA GLY A 32 19.44 -11.68 -10.04
C GLY A 32 18.24 -11.05 -9.34
N PHE A 33 17.28 -11.86 -8.86
CA PHE A 33 16.15 -11.42 -8.06
C PHE A 33 16.43 -11.68 -6.57
N ARG A 34 16.80 -10.64 -5.83
CA ARG A 34 17.34 -10.75 -4.46
C ARG A 34 16.43 -11.46 -3.46
N SER A 35 15.11 -11.26 -3.56
CA SER A 35 14.14 -11.95 -2.71
C SER A 35 14.08 -13.45 -3.01
N ILE A 36 14.23 -13.84 -4.28
CA ILE A 36 14.23 -15.25 -4.72
C ILE A 36 15.56 -15.90 -4.36
N ASP A 37 16.68 -15.20 -4.59
CA ASP A 37 18.01 -15.66 -4.22
C ASP A 37 18.15 -15.85 -2.70
N SER A 38 17.46 -15.02 -1.89
CA SER A 38 17.42 -15.18 -0.43
C SER A 38 16.65 -16.43 0.04
N LEU A 39 15.61 -16.84 -0.70
CA LEU A 39 14.82 -18.04 -0.42
C LEU A 39 15.56 -19.30 -0.86
N MET A 40 16.19 -19.25 -2.03
CA MET A 40 17.02 -20.34 -2.59
C MET A 40 18.28 -20.59 -1.75
N SER A 41 18.84 -19.56 -1.13
CA SER A 41 20.02 -19.66 -0.26
C SER A 41 19.70 -20.09 1.18
N GLY A 42 18.42 -20.36 1.52
CA GLY A 42 18.00 -20.82 2.85
C GLY A 42 18.01 -19.75 3.95
N TYR A 43 18.23 -18.47 3.61
CA TYR A 43 18.28 -17.36 4.57
C TYR A 43 16.91 -16.68 4.73
N PHE A 44 15.96 -17.36 5.39
CA PHE A 44 14.60 -16.86 5.61
C PHE A 44 14.52 -15.46 6.26
N TYR A 45 15.48 -15.12 7.13
CA TYR A 45 15.50 -13.80 7.75
C TYR A 45 15.70 -12.66 6.72
N LEU A 46 16.51 -12.88 5.69
CA LEU A 46 16.75 -11.89 4.64
C LEU A 46 15.49 -11.63 3.82
N PHE A 47 14.72 -12.68 3.54
CA PHE A 47 13.45 -12.55 2.82
C PHE A 47 12.45 -11.66 3.57
N VAL A 48 12.32 -11.84 4.89
CA VAL A 48 11.43 -11.02 5.73
C VAL A 48 11.90 -9.57 5.76
N ASP A 49 13.22 -9.33 5.86
CA ASP A 49 13.79 -7.99 5.80
C ASP A 49 13.46 -7.30 4.46
N TYR A 50 13.65 -8.00 3.33
CA TYR A 50 13.29 -7.48 2.00
C TYR A 50 11.78 -7.14 1.88
N MET A 51 10.90 -8.01 2.36
CA MET A 51 9.45 -7.76 2.35
C MET A 51 9.07 -6.56 3.21
N TRP A 52 9.70 -6.40 4.38
CA TRP A 52 9.45 -5.26 5.27
C TRP A 52 9.89 -3.93 4.65
N HIS A 53 10.99 -3.91 3.88
CA HIS A 53 11.44 -2.74 3.15
C HIS A 53 10.53 -2.36 1.97
N LEU A 54 9.77 -3.32 1.43
CA LEU A 54 8.83 -3.08 0.33
C LEU A 54 7.46 -2.58 0.80
N VAL A 55 7.09 -2.79 2.07
CA VAL A 55 5.72 -2.50 2.53
C VAL A 55 5.37 -1.02 2.44
N LEU A 56 6.31 -0.13 2.79
CA LEU A 56 6.11 1.32 2.74
C LEU A 56 5.93 1.87 1.32
N PRO A 57 6.84 1.62 0.36
CA PRO A 57 6.66 2.11 -1.00
C PRO A 57 5.44 1.50 -1.68
N VAL A 58 5.15 0.22 -1.44
CA VAL A 58 3.95 -0.43 -2.00
C VAL A 58 2.68 0.19 -1.44
N ALA A 59 2.60 0.38 -0.11
CA ALA A 59 1.44 1.03 0.51
C ALA A 59 1.26 2.47 -0.01
N ALA A 60 2.34 3.26 -0.10
CA ALA A 60 2.28 4.62 -0.63
C ALA A 60 1.73 4.67 -2.07
N LEU A 61 2.21 3.78 -2.95
CA LEU A 61 1.70 3.66 -4.31
C LEU A 61 0.24 3.20 -4.36
N ALA A 62 -0.13 2.23 -3.52
CA ALA A 62 -1.50 1.72 -3.43
C ALA A 62 -2.48 2.79 -2.94
N PHE A 63 -2.10 3.58 -1.93
CA PHE A 63 -2.93 4.66 -1.38
C PHE A 63 -3.26 5.73 -2.42
N ILE A 64 -2.31 6.08 -3.30
CA ILE A 64 -2.54 7.06 -4.37
C ILE A 64 -3.65 6.58 -5.31
N SER A 65 -3.56 5.32 -5.76
CA SER A 65 -4.57 4.72 -6.65
C SER A 65 -5.92 4.56 -5.96
N LEU A 66 -5.94 4.10 -4.71
CA LEU A 66 -7.17 3.94 -3.93
C LEU A 66 -7.88 5.28 -3.70
N ALA A 67 -7.14 6.33 -3.32
CA ALA A 67 -7.73 7.65 -3.12
C ALA A 67 -8.40 8.20 -4.40
N SER A 68 -7.77 7.94 -5.56
CA SER A 68 -8.34 8.30 -6.86
C SER A 68 -9.66 7.57 -7.12
N ILE A 69 -9.69 6.25 -6.91
CA ILE A 69 -10.89 5.43 -7.10
C ILE A 69 -12.00 5.86 -6.14
N THR A 70 -11.71 6.06 -4.85
CA THR A 70 -12.71 6.48 -3.87
C THR A 70 -13.34 7.82 -4.22
N ARG A 71 -12.54 8.80 -4.69
CA ARG A 71 -13.07 10.09 -5.15
C ARG A 71 -13.97 9.92 -6.38
N GLN A 72 -13.58 9.06 -7.32
CA GLN A 72 -14.39 8.76 -8.50
C GLN A 72 -15.72 8.12 -8.11
N THR A 73 -15.70 7.09 -7.26
CA THR A 73 -16.91 6.42 -6.77
C THR A 73 -17.85 7.40 -6.07
N ARG A 74 -17.32 8.33 -5.27
CA ARG A 74 -18.13 9.38 -4.63
C ARG A 74 -18.80 10.31 -5.65
N SER A 75 -18.10 10.72 -6.71
CA SER A 75 -18.70 11.53 -7.79
C SER A 75 -19.83 10.77 -8.47
N SER A 76 -19.56 9.52 -8.88
CA SER A 76 -20.55 8.69 -9.57
C SER A 76 -21.77 8.39 -8.70
N MET A 77 -21.60 8.20 -7.39
CA MET A 77 -22.74 8.04 -6.46
C MET A 77 -23.59 9.32 -6.38
N LEU A 78 -22.98 10.50 -6.31
CA LEU A 78 -23.73 11.77 -6.30
C LEU A 78 -24.53 11.98 -7.59
N GLU A 79 -23.95 11.64 -8.74
CA GLU A 79 -24.63 11.67 -10.04
C GLU A 79 -25.80 10.69 -10.07
N VAL A 80 -25.60 9.45 -9.59
CA VAL A 80 -26.64 8.41 -9.50
C VAL A 80 -27.80 8.85 -8.61
N LEU A 81 -27.53 9.47 -7.46
CA LEU A 81 -28.58 9.93 -6.55
C LEU A 81 -29.50 11.00 -7.16
N GLN A 82 -29.03 11.73 -8.18
CA GLN A 82 -29.81 12.72 -8.91
C GLN A 82 -30.65 12.12 -10.05
N GLN A 83 -30.45 10.85 -10.41
CA GLN A 83 -31.17 10.20 -11.49
C GLN A 83 -32.63 9.92 -11.13
N ASP A 84 -33.52 10.01 -12.13
CA ASP A 84 -34.97 9.96 -11.91
C ASP A 84 -35.48 8.60 -11.41
N TYR A 85 -34.76 7.51 -11.65
CA TYR A 85 -35.12 6.21 -11.07
C TYR A 85 -34.90 6.16 -9.55
N ILE A 86 -33.88 6.84 -9.00
CA ILE A 86 -33.70 6.98 -7.55
C ILE A 86 -34.83 7.82 -6.96
N ARG A 87 -35.22 8.92 -7.62
CA ARG A 87 -36.35 9.77 -7.19
C ARG A 87 -37.68 9.01 -7.20
N THR A 88 -37.90 8.21 -8.24
CA THR A 88 -39.08 7.35 -8.36
C THR A 88 -39.07 6.25 -7.29
N ALA A 89 -37.91 5.63 -7.02
CA ALA A 89 -37.77 4.66 -5.94
C ALA A 89 -38.07 5.27 -4.56
N ARG A 90 -37.59 6.48 -4.29
CA ARG A 90 -37.93 7.24 -3.06
C ARG A 90 -39.42 7.56 -2.98
N ALA A 91 -40.04 7.97 -4.08
CA ALA A 91 -41.49 8.23 -4.14
C ALA A 91 -42.33 6.96 -3.88
N LYS A 92 -41.82 5.78 -4.27
CA LYS A 92 -42.40 4.47 -3.94
C LYS A 92 -42.15 4.01 -2.49
N GLY A 93 -41.49 4.83 -1.66
CA GLY A 93 -41.27 4.55 -0.25
C GLY A 93 -39.97 3.79 0.06
N CYS A 94 -39.08 3.57 -0.92
CA CYS A 94 -37.75 3.03 -0.64
C CYS A 94 -36.93 4.08 0.12
N ARG A 95 -36.77 3.89 1.43
CA ARG A 95 -35.90 4.71 2.29
C ARG A 95 -34.45 4.25 2.19
N GLU A 96 -33.54 5.20 2.24
CA GLU A 96 -32.10 4.96 2.38
C GLU A 96 -31.89 4.27 3.74
N LYS A 97 -31.10 3.20 3.77
CA LYS A 97 -30.70 2.54 5.01
C LYS A 97 -29.35 3.12 5.39
N ASP A 98 -29.35 3.94 6.45
CA ASP A 98 -28.13 4.36 7.16
C ASP A 98 -27.37 3.13 7.71
#